data_AF-A0A933JBK1-F1
#
_entry.id   AF-A0A933JBK1-F1
#
_cell.length_a   1.000
_cell.length_b   1.000
_cell.length_c   1.000
_cell.angle_alpha   90.00
_cell.angle_beta   90.00
_cell.angle_gamma   90.00
#
_symmetry.space_group_name_H-M   'P 1'
#
loop_
_entity.id
_entity.type
_entity.pdbx_description
1 polymer ?
#
loop_
_entity_poly.entity_id
_entity_poly.type
_entity_poly.pdbx_seq_one_letter_code
_entity_poly.pdbx_strand_id
1 'polypeptide(L)' 'DPQYQSLPMLMLTGKAETSDKVLGLKLGADDYLAKPFEPAELKARVEALLRRTDELNLRRAIKKSLWRY' A
#
# COMPACT_ATOMS: atom_id res chain seq x y z
N ASP A 1 6.03 -0.31 14.96
CA ASP A 1 7.36 -0.92 14.78
C ASP A 1 8.01 -0.32 13.54
N PRO A 2 9.22 0.28 13.64
CA PRO A 2 9.92 0.89 12.50
C PRO A 2 10.09 -0.05 11.29
N GLN A 3 10.17 -1.36 11.51
CA GLN A 3 10.42 -2.33 10.45
C GLN A 3 9.26 -2.49 9.46
N TYR A 4 8.06 -2.02 9.79
CA TYR A 4 6.87 -2.14 8.94
C TYR A 4 6.47 -0.82 8.25
N GLN A 5 7.13 0.30 8.54
CA GLN A 5 6.73 1.62 8.02
C GLN A 5 6.79 1.73 6.49
N SER A 6 7.57 0.88 5.83
CA SER A 6 7.71 0.86 4.38
C SER A 6 6.94 -0.26 3.68
N LEU A 7 6.24 -1.11 4.43
CA LEU A 7 5.45 -2.20 3.84
C LEU A 7 4.14 -1.63 3.29
N PRO A 8 3.75 -1.97 2.04
CA PRO A 8 2.47 -1.56 1.51
C PRO A 8 1.32 -2.24 2.28
N MET A 9 0.29 -1.49 2.64
CA MET A 9 -0.90 -2.00 3.34
C MET A 9 -2.16 -1.93 2.46
N LEU A 10 -2.72 -3.11 2.18
CA LEU A 10 -4.07 -3.25 1.61
C LEU A 10 -5.04 -3.69 2.71
N MET A 11 -6.08 -2.88 2.96
CA MET A 11 -7.15 -3.26 3.88
C MET A 11 -8.23 -4.07 3.15
N LEU A 12 -8.53 -5.27 3.69
CA LEU A 12 -9.55 -6.19 3.18
C LEU A 12 -10.68 -6.32 4.20
N THR A 13 -11.90 -5.97 3.82
CA THR A 13 -13.00 -5.79 4.78
C THR A 13 -14.35 -6.25 4.23
N GLY A 14 -15.30 -6.59 5.11
CA GLY A 14 -16.69 -6.81 4.76
C GLY A 14 -17.54 -5.54 4.74
N LYS A 15 -17.02 -4.42 5.25
CA LYS A 15 -17.71 -3.13 5.29
C LYS A 15 -17.43 -2.35 4.01
N ALA A 16 -18.44 -2.20 3.17
CA ALA A 16 -18.30 -1.55 1.87
C ALA A 16 -18.64 -0.05 1.88
N GLU A 17 -18.99 0.52 3.03
CA GLU A 17 -19.37 1.92 3.13
C GLU A 17 -18.21 2.84 2.74
N THR A 18 -18.54 3.91 2.03
CA THR A 18 -17.55 4.92 1.62
C THR A 18 -16.86 5.58 2.82
N SER A 19 -17.58 5.73 3.94
CA SER A 19 -17.07 6.20 5.23
C SER A 19 -15.90 5.34 5.72
N ASP A 20 -16.05 4.02 5.71
CA ASP A 20 -15.04 3.07 6.16
C ASP A 20 -13.81 3.05 5.23
N LYS A 21 -14.03 3.19 3.91
CA LYS A 21 -12.94 3.33 2.92
C LYS A 21 -12.09 4.55 3.22
N VAL A 22 -12.74 5.71 3.38
CA VAL A 22 -12.06 6.98 3.65
C VAL A 22 -11.31 6.93 4.98
N LEU A 23 -11.91 6.31 6.00
CA LEU A 23 -11.26 6.13 7.29
C LEU A 23 -10.01 5.23 7.17
N GLY A 24 -10.11 4.09 6.50
CA GLY A 24 -8.98 3.16 6.32
C GLY A 24 -7.80 3.82 5.61
N LEU A 25 -8.06 4.59 4.56
CA LEU A 25 -7.02 5.36 3.86
C LEU A 25 -6.39 6.44 4.76
N LYS A 26 -7.19 7.17 5.55
CA LYS A 26 -6.68 8.19 6.49
C LYS A 26 -5.83 7.60 7.61
N LEU A 27 -6.13 6.36 8.03
CA LEU A 27 -5.38 5.64 9.06
C LEU A 27 -4.04 5.08 8.54
N GLY A 28 -3.73 5.26 7.26
CA GLY A 28 -2.44 4.88 6.67
C GLY A 28 -2.48 3.61 5.82
N ALA A 29 -3.66 3.13 5.41
CA ALA A 29 -3.73 2.14 4.35
C ALA A 29 -3.33 2.76 3.00
N ASP A 30 -2.57 2.01 2.19
CA ASP A 30 -2.24 2.41 0.82
C ASP A 30 -3.38 2.10 -0.14
N ASP A 31 -4.18 1.06 0.14
CA ASP A 31 -5.36 0.69 -0.63
C ASP A 31 -6.42 0.01 0.26
N TYR A 32 -7.66 -0.05 -0.23
CA TYR A 32 -8.81 -0.60 0.47
C TYR A 32 -9.72 -1.39 -0.48
N LEU A 33 -10.01 -2.64 -0.13
CA LEU A 33 -10.86 -3.55 -0.90
C LEU A 33 -11.97 -4.14 -0.04
N ALA A 34 -13.22 -3.91 -0.46
CA ALA A 34 -14.41 -4.44 0.20
C ALA A 34 -14.85 -5.78 -0.40
N LYS A 35 -15.35 -6.69 0.44
CA LYS A 35 -15.95 -7.96 0.05
C LYS A 35 -17.43 -7.80 -0.32
N PRO A 36 -17.96 -8.61 -1.26
CA PRO A 36 -17.23 -9.56 -2.11
C PRO A 36 -16.42 -8.82 -3.21
N PHE A 37 -15.26 -9.38 -3.58
CA PHE A 37 -14.40 -8.85 -4.64
C PHE A 37 -14.00 -9.97 -5.60
N GLU A 38 -13.66 -9.60 -6.83
CA GLU A 38 -13.15 -10.53 -7.81
C GLU A 38 -11.66 -10.84 -7.55
N PRO A 39 -11.21 -12.11 -7.62
CA PRO A 39 -9.79 -12.45 -7.45
C PRO A 39 -8.86 -11.68 -8.39
N ALA A 40 -9.33 -11.37 -9.60
CA ALA A 40 -8.59 -10.57 -10.57
C ALA A 40 -8.38 -9.11 -10.07
N GLU A 41 -9.37 -8.54 -9.38
CA GLU A 41 -9.26 -7.20 -8.80
C GLU A 41 -8.20 -7.18 -7.68
N LEU A 42 -8.25 -8.16 -6.77
CA LEU A 42 -7.25 -8.28 -5.72
C LEU A 42 -5.84 -8.41 -6.29
N LYS A 43 -5.66 -9.27 -7.32
CA LYS A 43 -4.36 -9.45 -7.98
C LYS A 43 -3.84 -8.14 -8.58
N ALA A 44 -4.67 -7.41 -9.31
CA ALA A 44 -4.28 -6.14 -9.94
C ALA A 44 -3.85 -5.09 -8.90
N ARG A 45 -4.54 -5.01 -7.76
CA ARG A 45 -4.22 -4.09 -6.65
C ARG A 45 -2.91 -4.46 -5.97
N VAL A 46 -2.69 -5.73 -5.67
CA VAL A 46 -1.43 -6.22 -5.09
C VAL A 46 -0.26 -5.90 -6.02
N GLU A 47 -0.39 -6.18 -7.31
CA GLU A 47 0.65 -5.85 -8.29
C GLU A 47 0.93 -4.34 -8.37
N ALA A 48 -0.11 -3.50 -8.29
CA ALA A 48 0.05 -2.05 -8.27
C ALA A 48 0.80 -1.55 -7.02
N LEU A 49 0.49 -2.11 -5.85
CA LEU A 49 1.18 -1.79 -4.60
C LEU A 49 2.66 -2.17 -4.65
N LEU A 50 2.97 -3.39 -5.12
CA LEU A 50 4.37 -3.86 -5.22
C LEU A 50 5.21 -2.98 -6.16
N ARG A 51 4.68 -2.60 -7.34
CA ARG A 51 5.37 -1.68 -8.26
C ARG A 51 5.75 -0.35 -7.59
N ARG A 52 4.84 0.22 -6.80
CA ARG A 52 5.08 1.48 -6.07
C ARG A 52 6.13 1.31 -4.98
N THR A 53 6.11 0.18 -4.27
CA THR A 53 7.10 -0.13 -3.24
C THR A 53 8.51 -0.27 -3.83
N ASP A 54 8.65 -0.94 -4.97
CA ASP A 54 9.94 -1.10 -5.65
C ASP A 54 10.54 0.24 -6.08
N GLU A 55 9.71 1.14 -6.64
CA GLU A 55 10.15 2.49 -7.01
C GLU A 55 10.60 3.31 -5.79
N LEU A 56 9.84 3.26 -4.68
CA LEU A 56 10.21 3.95 -3.44
C LEU A 56 11.51 3.40 -2.84
N ASN A 57 11.71 2.09 -2.90
CA ASN A 57 12.92 1.44 -2.41
C ASN A 57 14.14 1.86 -3.24
N LEU A 58 14.01 1.92 -4.57
CA LEU A 58 15.06 2.40 -5.46
C LEU A 58 15.42 3.86 -5.16
N ARG A 59 14.42 4.75 -5.03
CA ARG A 59 14.63 6.17 -4.69
C ARG A 59 15.35 6.34 -3.35
N ARG A 60 14.98 5.55 -2.33
CA ARG A 60 15.64 5.55 -1.02
C ARG A 60 17.10 5.08 -1.11
N ALA A 61 17.36 4.03 -1.89
CA ALA A 61 18.71 3.51 -2.10
C ALA A 61 19.62 4.55 -2.78
N ILE A 62 19.14 5.18 -3.85
CA ILE A 62 19.86 6.26 -4.55
C ILE A 62 20.13 7.42 -3.59
N LYS A 63 19.10 7.90 -2.89
CA LYS A 63 19.26 8.99 -1.90
C LYS A 63 20.33 8.62 -0.88
N LYS A 64 20.26 7.44 -0.24
CA LYS A 64 21.23 6.97 0.76
C LYS A 64 22.67 6.90 0.21
N SER A 65 22.85 6.61 -1.08
CA SER A 65 24.16 6.61 -1.72
C SER A 65 24.73 8.02 -1.95
N LEU A 66 23.88 9.01 -2.21
CA LEU A 66 24.28 10.39 -2.46
C LEU A 66 24.69 11.13 -1.19
N TRP A 67 24.04 10.89 -0.05
CA TRP A 67 24.41 11.51 1.25
C TRP A 67 25.72 10.96 1.85
N ARG A 68 26.36 9.98 1.20
CA ARG A 68 27.64 9.40 1.64
C ARG A 68 28.86 10.11 1.04
N TYR A 69 28.65 11.10 0.18
CA TYR A 69 29.66 12.00 -0.39
C TYR A 69 29.37 13.44 0.07
#